data_AF-A0A1V3G5X7-F1
#
_entry.id   AF-A0A1V3G5X7-F1
#
_cell.length_a   1.000
_cell.length_b   1.000
_cell.length_c   1.000
_cell.angle_alpha   90.00
_cell.angle_beta   90.00
_cell.angle_gamma   90.00
#
_symmetry.space_group_name_H-M   'P 1'
#
loop_
_entity.id
_entity.type
_entity.pdbx_description
1 polymer ?
#
loop_
_entity_poly.entity_id
_entity_poly.type
_entity_poly.pdbx_seq_one_letter_code
_entity_poly.pdbx_strand_id
1 'polypeptide(L)' 'MADVNVISSTDRSQRNAFDVAVDLVMLNRDRSSGSFDVKNIEHLFATYYAVAKVCELKSVEELQNLVPEEILERIGRYSY' A
#
# COMPACT_ATOMS: atom_id res chain seq x y z
N MET A 1 -30.98 16.02 13.39
CA MET A 1 -29.58 15.65 13.65
C MET A 1 -29.23 14.58 12.65
N ALA A 2 -28.36 14.88 11.67
CA ALA A 2 -28.02 13.94 10.61
C ALA A 2 -26.93 13.00 11.12
N ASP A 3 -27.23 11.71 11.14
CA ASP A 3 -26.28 10.62 11.32
C ASP A 3 -25.29 10.65 10.15
N VAL A 4 -24.07 11.12 10.42
CA VAL A 4 -22.95 11.02 9.48
C VAL A 4 -22.39 9.60 9.63
N ASN A 5 -23.08 8.63 9.04
CA ASN A 5 -22.55 7.30 8.87
C ASN A 5 -21.51 7.35 7.74
N VAL A 6 -20.28 7.76 8.07
CA VAL A 6 -19.15 7.67 7.15
C VAL A 6 -18.98 6.19 6.81
N ILE A 7 -19.19 5.88 5.54
CA ILE A 7 -19.20 4.56 4.93
C ILE A 7 -17.90 3.82 5.28
N SER A 8 -17.94 3.03 6.35
CA SER A 8 -16.87 2.15 6.83
C SER A 8 -17.12 0.72 6.34
N SER A 9 -17.43 0.57 5.05
CA SER A 9 -17.74 -0.73 4.45
C SER A 9 -17.25 -0.80 3.01
N THR A 10 -16.04 -0.31 2.71
CA THR A 10 -15.33 -0.82 1.54
C THR A 10 -14.83 -2.20 1.91
N ASP A 11 -15.57 -3.21 1.44
CA ASP A 11 -15.17 -4.60 1.41
C ASP A 11 -13.66 -4.68 1.15
N ARG A 12 -12.87 -5.19 2.11
CA ARG A 12 -11.39 -5.24 1.97
C ARG A 12 -10.94 -5.99 0.71
N SER A 13 -11.86 -6.75 0.11
CA SER A 13 -11.75 -7.49 -1.13
C SER A 13 -11.80 -6.64 -2.41
N GLN A 14 -12.31 -5.40 -2.35
CA GLN A 14 -12.45 -4.49 -3.50
C GLN A 14 -11.63 -3.20 -3.35
N ARG A 15 -10.45 -3.29 -2.72
CA ARG A 15 -9.55 -2.14 -2.68
C ARG A 15 -8.93 -1.93 -4.05
N ASN A 16 -9.20 -0.78 -4.64
CA ASN A 16 -8.55 -0.40 -5.89
C ASN A 16 -7.09 0.01 -5.60
N ALA A 17 -6.25 0.06 -6.63
CA ALA A 17 -4.84 0.44 -6.50
C ALA A 17 -4.63 1.86 -5.92
N PHE A 18 -5.62 2.74 -6.04
CA PHE A 18 -5.57 4.08 -5.48
C PHE A 18 -5.69 4.05 -3.95
N ASP A 19 -6.69 3.32 -3.42
CA ASP A 19 -6.91 3.16 -1.98
C ASP A 19 -5.68 2.53 -1.30
N VAL A 20 -5.09 1.51 -1.94
CA VAL A 20 -3.86 0.87 -1.47
C VAL A 20 -2.68 1.85 -1.43
N ALA A 21 -2.53 2.68 -2.46
CA ALA A 21 -1.47 3.68 -2.51
C ALA A 21 -1.63 4.74 -1.40
N VAL A 22 -2.85 5.20 -1.14
CA VAL A 22 -3.15 6.14 -0.05
C VAL A 22 -2.79 5.52 1.30
N ASP A 23 -3.21 4.29 1.57
CA ASP A 23 -2.89 3.59 2.82
C ASP A 23 -1.37 3.47 3.03
N LEU A 24 -0.62 3.12 1.97
CA LEU A 24 0.84 2.99 2.03
C LEU A 24 1.55 4.33 2.27
N VAL A 25 1.05 5.43 1.69
CA VAL A 25 1.56 6.77 1.97
C VAL A 25 1.31 7.14 3.44
N MET A 26 0.11 6.87 3.97
CA MET A 26 -0.22 7.17 5.37
C MET A 26 0.62 6.35 6.35
N LEU A 27 0.86 5.06 6.07
CA LEU A 27 1.75 4.21 6.87
C LEU A 27 3.20 4.73 6.90
N ASN A 28 3.70 5.30 5.80
CA ASN A 28 5.04 5.88 5.77
C ASN A 28 5.10 7.24 6.47
N ARG A 29 4.02 8.02 6.41
CA ARG A 29 3.89 9.27 7.13
C ARG A 29 4.02 9.06 8.65
N ASP A 30 3.41 8.00 9.19
CA ASP A 30 3.47 7.69 10.62
C ASP A 30 4.88 7.26 11.09
N ARG A 31 5.71 6.75 10.17
CA ARG A 31 7.11 6.36 10.45
C ARG A 31 8.09 7.53 10.37
N SER A 32 7.83 8.49 9.49
CA SER A 32 8.70 9.64 9.25
C SER A 32 8.20 10.87 10.01
N SER A 33 8.38 10.86 11.33
CA SER A 33 8.11 12.02 12.17
C SER A 33 9.15 13.12 11.93
N GLY A 34 8.82 14.11 11.09
CA GLY A 34 9.62 15.32 10.93
C GLY A 34 9.58 15.90 9.51
N SER A 35 8.68 16.85 9.29
CA SER A 35 8.47 17.63 8.06
C SER A 35 7.82 16.89 6.88
N PHE A 36 6.65 17.39 6.49
CA PHE A 36 5.82 16.88 5.40
C PHE A 36 6.18 17.65 4.12
N ASP A 37 7.18 17.18 3.37
CA ASP A 37 7.52 17.76 2.07
C ASP A 37 6.54 17.24 1.00
N VAL A 38 5.70 18.14 0.47
CA VAL A 38 4.68 17.86 -0.55
C VAL A 38 5.25 17.08 -1.74
N LYS A 39 6.49 17.41 -2.17
CA LYS A 39 7.14 16.70 -3.28
C LYS A 39 7.45 15.25 -2.94
N ASN A 40 7.75 14.97 -1.68
CA ASN A 40 8.01 13.62 -1.21
C ASN A 40 6.73 12.79 -1.17
N ILE A 41 5.57 13.39 -0.84
CA ILE A 41 4.27 12.68 -0.86
C ILE A 41 3.85 12.32 -2.27
N GLU A 42 3.96 13.23 -3.23
CA GLU A 42 3.64 12.93 -4.62
C GLU A 42 4.52 11.78 -5.15
N HIS A 43 5.81 11.81 -4.81
CA HIS A 43 6.74 10.75 -5.19
C HIS A 43 6.41 9.41 -4.51
N LEU A 44 6.11 9.41 -3.21
CA LEU A 44 5.70 8.22 -2.47
C LEU A 44 4.38 7.66 -3.00
N PHE A 45 3.40 8.51 -3.26
CA PHE A 45 2.12 8.11 -3.82
C PHE A 45 2.29 7.48 -5.21
N ALA A 46 3.03 8.12 -6.11
CA ALA A 46 3.29 7.59 -7.43
C ALA A 46 4.00 6.22 -7.36
N THR A 47 4.96 6.08 -6.45
CA THR A 47 5.67 4.82 -6.21
C THR A 47 4.72 3.73 -5.71
N TYR A 48 3.93 4.00 -4.68
CA TYR A 48 3.01 3.00 -4.13
C TYR A 48 1.85 2.67 -5.06
N TYR A 49 1.39 3.62 -5.86
CA TYR A 49 0.39 3.38 -6.89
C TYR A 49 0.92 2.45 -7.99
N ALA A 50 2.16 2.67 -8.44
CA ALA A 50 2.81 1.78 -9.40
C ALA A 50 2.94 0.36 -8.85
N VAL A 51 3.37 0.21 -7.59
CA VAL A 51 3.44 -1.09 -6.92
C VAL A 51 2.07 -1.75 -6.84
N ALA A 52 1.04 -1.02 -6.38
CA ALA A 52 -0.32 -1.55 -6.27
C ALA A 52 -0.89 -1.99 -7.63
N LYS A 53 -0.61 -1.24 -8.70
CA LYS A 53 -1.00 -1.62 -10.07
C LYS A 53 -0.29 -2.85 -10.58
N VAL A 54 1.00 -3.01 -10.28
CA VAL A 54 1.73 -4.23 -10.63
C VAL A 54 1.14 -5.43 -9.90
N CYS A 55 0.78 -5.28 -8.62
CA CYS A 55 0.13 -6.33 -7.84
C CYS A 55 -1.29 -6.66 -8.30
N GLU A 56 -2.03 -5.69 -8.84
CA GLU A 56 -3.37 -5.91 -9.43
C GLU A 56 -3.30 -6.69 -10.75
N LEU A 57 -2.23 -6.51 -11.53
CA LEU A 57 -2.09 -7.09 -12.86
C LEU A 57 -1.38 -8.45 -12.90
N LYS A 58 -0.59 -8.78 -11.88
CA LYS A 58 0.25 -9.98 -11.84
C LYS A 58 -0.26 -10.99 -10.82
N SER A 59 -0.10 -12.26 -11.15
CA SER A 59 -0.34 -13.35 -10.20
C SER A 59 0.70 -13.36 -9.07
N VAL A 60 0.37 -14.03 -7.96
CA VAL A 60 1.28 -14.16 -6.80
C VAL A 60 2.61 -14.80 -7.20
N GLU A 61 2.58 -15.82 -8.08
CA GLU A 61 3.78 -16.50 -8.58
C GLU A 61 4.67 -15.55 -9.38
N GLU A 62 4.08 -14.71 -10.24
CA GLU A 62 4.83 -13.70 -10.99
C GLU A 62 5.43 -12.62 -10.09
N LEU A 63 4.73 -12.22 -9.02
CA LEU A 63 5.25 -11.27 -8.05
C LEU A 63 6.41 -11.86 -7.26
N GLN A 64 6.35 -13.14 -6.89
CA GLN A 64 7.46 -13.83 -6.22
C GLN A 64 8.72 -13.84 -7.08
N ASN A 65 8.59 -13.99 -8.40
CA ASN A 65 9.74 -13.91 -9.32
C ASN A 65 10.34 -12.50 -9.47
N LEU A 66 9.60 -11.44 -9.12
CA LEU A 66 10.07 -10.05 -9.18
C LEU A 66 10.75 -9.60 -7.88
N VAL A 67 10.48 -10.29 -6.78
CA VAL A 67 11.01 -9.96 -5.46
C VAL A 67 12.23 -10.85 -5.18
N PRO A 68 13.41 -10.29 -4.90
CA PRO A 68 14.59 -11.07 -4.51
C PRO A 68 14.27 -12.05 -3.37
N GLU A 69 14.82 -13.26 -3.44
CA GLU A 69 14.57 -14.34 -2.47
C GLU A 69 14.82 -13.89 -1.02
N GLU A 70 15.87 -13.10 -0.79
CA GLU A 70 16.20 -12.51 0.52
C GLU A 70 15.04 -11.69 1.12
N ILE A 71 14.27 -10.99 0.29
CA ILE A 71 13.12 -10.19 0.74
C ILE A 71 11.94 -11.12 1.02
N LEU A 72 11.71 -12.13 0.18
CA LEU A 72 10.66 -13.13 0.41
C LEU A 72 10.87 -13.89 1.72
N GLU A 73 12.11 -14.30 2.01
CA GLU A 73 12.46 -14.94 3.28
C GLU A 73 12.17 -14.05 4.49
N ARG A 74 12.49 -12.75 4.39
CA ARG A 74 12.18 -11.79 5.46
C ARG A 74 10.69 -11.63 5.69
N ILE A 75 9.87 -11.64 4.63
CA ILE A 75 8.41 -11.57 4.74
C ILE A 75 7.84 -12.87 5.31
N GLY A 76 8.31 -14.03 4.83
CA GLY A 76 7.85 -15.35 5.28
C GLY A 76 8.11 -15.60 6.77
N ARG A 77 9.18 -15.03 7.33
CA ARG A 77 9.47 -15.09 8.78
C ARG A 77 8.49 -14.30 9.67
N TYR A 78 7.62 -13.46 9.12
CA TYR A 78 6.54 -12.79 9.87
C TYR A 78 5.22 -13.57 9.91
N SER A 79 5.18 -14.78 9.35
CA SER A 79 4.05 -15.71 9.51
C SER A 79 4.30 -16.67 10.68
N TYR A 80 4.20 -16.17 11.92
CA TYR A 80 4.10 -16.97 13.14
C TYR A 80 3.13 -16.32 14.11
#